data_AF-A0A2T5YG77-F1
#
_entry.id   AF-A0A2T5YG77-F1
#
_cell.length_a   1.000
_cell.length_b   1.000
_cell.length_c   1.000
_cell.angle_alpha   90.00
_cell.angle_beta   90.00
_cell.angle_gamma   90.00
#
_symmetry.space_group_name_H-M   'P 1'
#
loop_
_entity.id
_entity.type
_entity.pdbx_description
1 polymer ?
#
loop_
_entity_poly.entity_id
_entity_poly.type
_entity_poly.pdbx_seq_one_letter_code
_entity_poly.pdbx_strand_id
1 'polypeptide(L)'
;MKNNLKLVFLLSLLLMSCEKDKLSKTLNFEGFTIEVPSNWESFTSQGYDSKTGGITNGKDKLTYDYGWYSYDFKNETTATHSRISITIDGKPALIVKPVEKGKGVIGLFIQVDSQNKFSLSGLDIKDEDTVLKIFESVKF
;
A
#
# COMPACT_ATOMS: atom_id res chain seq x y z
N MET A 1 46.41 5.76 -26.85
CA MET A 1 44.93 5.85 -26.94
C MET A 1 44.28 4.55 -26.43
N LYS A 2 44.29 4.31 -25.12
CA LYS A 2 43.57 3.22 -24.46
C LYS A 2 43.18 3.80 -23.11
N ASN A 3 41.89 4.02 -22.87
CA ASN A 3 41.21 4.17 -21.56
C ASN A 3 39.85 4.88 -21.63
N ASN A 4 39.47 5.46 -22.77
CA ASN A 4 38.19 6.20 -22.87
C ASN A 4 36.94 5.30 -23.00
N LEU A 5 37.11 3.99 -23.24
CA LEU A 5 35.98 3.07 -23.43
C LEU A 5 35.29 2.68 -22.12
N LYS A 6 36.00 2.73 -20.98
CA LYS A 6 35.42 2.39 -19.66
C LYS A 6 34.50 3.48 -19.10
N LEU A 7 34.71 4.74 -19.49
CA LEU A 7 33.94 5.88 -18.97
C LEU A 7 32.52 5.94 -19.56
N VAL A 8 32.36 5.49 -20.81
CA VAL A 8 31.05 5.46 -21.51
C VAL A 8 30.12 4.39 -20.92
N PHE A 9 30.66 3.27 -20.44
CA PHE A 9 29.87 2.20 -19.83
C PHE A 9 29.37 2.56 -18.42
N LEU A 10 30.07 3.47 -17.72
CA LEU A 10 29.66 3.94 -16.39
C LEU A 10 28.55 4.99 -16.46
N LEU A 11 28.47 5.73 -17.58
CA LEU A 11 27.49 6.80 -17.80
C LEU A 11 26.11 6.26 -18.23
N SER A 12 26.05 5.10 -18.89
CA SER A 12 24.79 4.45 -19.29
C SER A 12 24.02 3.82 -18.12
N LEU A 13 24.71 3.45 -17.03
CA LEU A 13 24.10 2.93 -15.80
C LEU A 13 23.36 3.99 -14.97
N LEU A 14 23.62 5.28 -15.22
CA LEU A 14 23.00 6.40 -14.48
C LEU A 14 21.65 6.84 -15.06
N LEU A 15 21.26 6.33 -16.24
CA LEU A 15 19.98 6.66 -16.89
C LEU A 15 18.85 5.68 -16.57
N MET A 16 19.09 4.67 -15.73
CA MET A 16 18.03 3.94 -15.03
C MET A 16 17.48 4.82 -13.90
N SER A 17 17.04 6.03 -14.25
CA SER A 17 16.24 6.87 -13.36
C SER A 17 14.96 6.09 -13.10
N CYS A 18 14.77 5.72 -11.84
CA CYS A 18 13.60 5.02 -11.34
C CYS A 18 12.33 5.79 -11.76
N GLU A 19 11.60 5.30 -12.75
CA GLU A 19 10.23 5.76 -12.98
C GLU A 19 9.46 5.35 -11.73
N LYS A 20 8.95 6.33 -10.94
CA LYS A 20 8.20 6.02 -9.73
C LYS A 20 7.10 5.01 -10.08
N ASP A 21 7.05 3.91 -9.35
CA ASP A 21 6.20 2.75 -9.61
C ASP A 21 4.76 3.17 -9.94
N LYS A 22 4.43 3.15 -11.24
CA LYS A 22 3.11 3.50 -11.76
C LYS A 22 2.17 2.31 -11.53
N LEU A 23 0.99 2.57 -10.97
CA LEU A 23 -0.06 1.56 -10.88
C LEU A 23 -0.43 1.10 -12.30
N SER A 24 -0.34 -0.20 -12.54
CA SER A 24 -0.43 -0.78 -13.88
C SER A 24 -1.09 -2.15 -13.92
N LYS A 25 -1.32 -2.76 -12.75
CA LYS A 25 -1.92 -4.08 -12.60
C LYS A 25 -3.09 -4.00 -11.63
N THR A 26 -4.27 -4.47 -12.05
CA THR A 26 -5.43 -4.59 -11.17
C THR A 26 -5.49 -5.99 -10.58
N LEU A 27 -5.62 -6.08 -9.26
CA LEU A 27 -5.82 -7.32 -8.51
C LEU A 27 -7.28 -7.36 -8.02
N ASN A 28 -7.95 -8.49 -8.23
CA ASN A 28 -9.34 -8.71 -7.82
C ASN A 28 -9.39 -9.73 -6.69
N PHE A 29 -10.04 -9.36 -5.59
CA PHE A 29 -10.16 -10.16 -4.38
C PHE A 29 -11.62 -10.55 -4.08
N GLU A 30 -12.49 -10.57 -5.08
CA GLU A 30 -13.93 -10.90 -4.98
C GLU A 30 -14.64 -10.11 -3.87
N GLY A 31 -15.05 -8.89 -4.20
CA GLY A 31 -15.69 -7.94 -3.27
C GLY A 31 -14.90 -6.64 -3.13
N PHE A 32 -13.67 -6.59 -3.64
CA PHE A 32 -12.94 -5.37 -3.92
C PHE A 32 -11.84 -5.60 -4.96
N THR A 33 -11.34 -4.51 -5.53
CA THR A 33 -10.18 -4.47 -6.43
C THR A 33 -9.17 -3.43 -5.96
N ILE A 34 -7.90 -3.66 -6.27
CA ILE A 34 -6.79 -2.75 -5.95
C ILE A 34 -5.90 -2.63 -7.19
N GLU A 35 -5.48 -1.42 -7.53
CA GLU A 35 -4.44 -1.20 -8.52
C GLU A 35 -3.07 -1.12 -7.85
N VAL A 36 -2.11 -1.88 -8.38
CA VAL A 36 -0.74 -1.98 -7.87
C VAL A 36 0.27 -1.81 -9.01
N PRO A 37 1.53 -1.47 -8.69
CA PRO A 37 2.60 -1.56 -9.67
C PRO A 37 2.83 -3.00 -10.17
N SER A 38 3.42 -3.15 -11.35
CA SER A 38 3.51 -4.45 -12.04
C SER A 38 4.31 -5.52 -11.28
N ASN A 39 5.25 -5.12 -10.43
CA ASN A 39 6.08 -6.00 -9.60
C ASN A 39 5.40 -6.43 -8.29
N TRP A 40 4.17 -5.99 -8.01
CA TRP A 40 3.40 -6.45 -6.86
C TRP A 40 2.57 -7.69 -7.19
N GLU A 41 2.50 -8.60 -6.23
CA GLU A 41 1.76 -9.85 -6.28
C GLU A 41 0.86 -10.01 -5.07
N SER A 42 -0.27 -10.70 -5.25
CA SER A 42 -1.21 -11.01 -4.18
C SER A 42 -0.86 -12.32 -3.46
N PHE A 43 -1.21 -12.40 -2.18
CA PHE A 43 -1.22 -13.64 -1.42
C PHE A 43 -2.50 -13.74 -0.58
N THR A 44 -2.88 -14.97 -0.21
CA THR A 44 -3.99 -15.24 0.70
C THR A 44 -3.46 -15.66 2.07
N SER A 45 -4.17 -15.32 3.14
CA SER A 45 -3.90 -15.84 4.48
C SER A 45 -5.16 -16.46 5.08
N GLN A 46 -4.99 -17.35 6.05
CA GLN A 46 -6.14 -17.95 6.73
C GLN A 46 -6.70 -16.98 7.77
N GLY A 47 -7.92 -16.49 7.52
CA GLY A 47 -8.75 -15.82 8.53
C GLY A 47 -9.79 -16.78 9.09
N TYR A 48 -10.26 -16.54 10.31
CA TYR A 48 -11.37 -17.29 10.90
C TYR A 48 -12.72 -16.75 10.40
N ASP A 49 -12.95 -15.45 10.62
CA ASP A 49 -14.24 -14.80 10.36
C ASP A 49 -14.15 -13.68 9.32
N SER A 50 -12.94 -13.39 8.80
CA SER A 50 -12.66 -12.34 7.81
C SER A 50 -11.96 -12.91 6.57
N LYS A 51 -12.16 -12.26 5.41
CA LYS A 51 -11.30 -12.48 4.24
C LYS A 51 -9.99 -11.74 4.49
N THR A 52 -8.89 -12.49 4.57
CA THR A 52 -7.56 -11.93 4.84
C THR A 52 -6.56 -12.32 3.77
N GLY A 53 -5.59 -11.45 3.55
CA GLY A 53 -4.53 -11.69 2.59
C GLY A 53 -3.66 -10.46 2.47
N GLY A 54 -3.07 -10.25 1.30
CA GLY A 54 -2.32 -9.04 1.06
C GLY A 54 -1.67 -8.97 -0.31
N ILE A 55 -0.81 -7.97 -0.45
CA ILE A 55 -0.01 -7.70 -1.64
C ILE A 55 1.43 -7.41 -1.22
N THR A 56 2.39 -7.80 -2.05
CA THR A 56 3.83 -7.61 -1.78
C THR A 56 4.62 -7.44 -3.07
N ASN A 57 5.71 -6.67 -3.03
CA ASN A 57 6.71 -6.62 -4.10
C ASN A 57 8.00 -7.39 -3.73
N GLY A 58 7.93 -8.24 -2.69
CA GLY A 58 9.07 -8.98 -2.12
C GLY A 58 9.86 -8.19 -1.08
N LYS A 59 9.73 -6.87 -1.02
CA LYS A 59 10.38 -5.99 -0.03
C LYS A 59 9.37 -5.42 0.96
N ASP A 60 8.32 -4.80 0.44
CA ASP A 60 7.23 -4.18 1.15
C ASP A 60 6.01 -5.10 1.10
N LYS A 61 5.27 -5.17 2.21
CA LYS A 61 4.08 -6.02 2.34
C LYS A 61 2.93 -5.21 2.92
N LEU A 62 1.78 -5.26 2.25
CA LEU A 62 0.52 -4.76 2.76
C LEU A 62 -0.42 -5.94 3.02
N THR A 63 -1.05 -5.98 4.17
CA THR A 63 -2.04 -7.01 4.54
C THR A 63 -3.41 -6.38 4.64
N TYR A 64 -4.43 -7.05 4.10
CA TYR A 64 -5.81 -6.65 4.28
C TYR A 64 -6.57 -7.58 5.21
N ASP A 65 -7.57 -6.99 5.86
CA ASP A 65 -8.66 -7.68 6.55
C ASP A 65 -9.97 -7.05 6.07
N TYR A 66 -10.85 -7.88 5.49
CA TYR A 66 -12.19 -7.51 5.08
C TYR A 66 -13.21 -8.32 5.90
N GLY A 67 -13.89 -7.65 6.84
CA GLY A 67 -14.86 -8.25 7.75
C GLY A 67 -15.37 -7.29 8.83
N TRP A 68 -16.11 -7.82 9.81
CA TRP A 68 -16.74 -7.00 10.87
C TRP A 68 -15.73 -6.44 11.87
N TYR A 69 -14.63 -7.15 12.09
CA TYR A 69 -13.62 -6.86 13.10
C TYR A 69 -12.32 -6.28 12.52
N SER A 70 -12.34 -5.84 11.25
CA SER A 70 -11.18 -5.24 10.62
C SER A 70 -10.69 -4.02 11.41
N TYR A 71 -9.37 -3.89 11.50
CA TYR A 71 -8.71 -2.93 12.37
C TYR A 71 -9.02 -1.49 11.96
N ASP A 72 -9.36 -0.65 12.95
CA ASP A 72 -9.81 0.74 12.75
C ASP A 72 -8.73 1.79 13.11
N PHE A 73 -7.51 1.34 13.39
CA PHE A 73 -6.35 2.17 13.70
C PHE A 73 -6.55 3.15 14.87
N LYS A 74 -7.30 2.73 15.91
CA LYS A 74 -7.48 3.55 17.12
C LYS A 74 -6.19 3.79 17.91
N ASN A 75 -5.19 2.92 17.79
CA ASN A 75 -3.92 3.07 18.51
C ASN A 75 -2.96 4.07 17.83
N GLU A 76 -3.13 4.33 16.53
CA GLU A 76 -2.35 5.29 15.74
C GLU A 76 -2.85 6.72 15.97
N THR A 77 -2.58 7.27 17.16
CA THR A 77 -3.00 8.61 17.58
C THR A 77 -2.24 9.73 16.86
N THR A 78 -2.72 10.98 16.99
CA THR A 78 -2.05 12.17 16.43
C THR A 78 -0.65 12.42 16.98
N ALA A 79 -0.28 11.80 18.11
CA ALA A 79 1.07 11.88 18.65
C ALA A 79 2.09 11.08 17.82
N THR A 80 1.66 10.00 17.17
CA THR A 80 2.54 9.10 16.43
C THR A 80 2.25 9.08 14.92
N HIS A 81 1.03 9.44 14.52
CA HIS A 81 0.56 9.36 13.14
C HIS A 81 -0.23 10.60 12.72
N SER A 82 -0.06 11.02 11.48
CA SER A 82 -1.05 11.85 10.79
C SER A 82 -2.30 11.01 10.50
N ARG A 83 -3.48 11.59 10.71
CA ARG A 83 -4.79 10.94 10.53
C ARG A 83 -5.61 11.75 9.54
N ILE A 84 -5.93 11.15 8.40
CA ILE A 84 -6.56 11.83 7.27
C ILE A 84 -7.90 11.16 6.97
N SER A 85 -8.99 11.88 7.22
CA SER A 85 -10.33 11.43 6.83
C SER A 85 -10.61 11.81 5.39
N ILE A 86 -11.02 10.86 4.58
CA ILE A 86 -11.24 11.01 3.14
C ILE A 86 -12.43 10.13 2.70
N THR A 87 -12.76 10.17 1.41
CA THR A 87 -13.70 9.25 0.77
C THR A 87 -12.96 8.47 -0.31
N ILE A 88 -13.07 7.14 -0.30
CA ILE A 88 -12.51 6.25 -1.32
C ILE A 88 -13.67 5.41 -1.86
N ASP A 89 -13.84 5.42 -3.18
CA ASP A 89 -14.97 4.74 -3.85
C ASP A 89 -16.35 5.08 -3.25
N GLY A 90 -16.56 6.36 -2.95
CA GLY A 90 -17.80 6.86 -2.33
C GLY A 90 -17.99 6.48 -0.86
N LYS A 91 -17.04 5.78 -0.24
CA LYS A 91 -17.12 5.28 1.14
C LYS A 91 -16.25 6.09 2.11
N PRO A 92 -16.70 6.35 3.35
CA PRO A 92 -15.89 7.00 4.37
C PRO A 92 -14.61 6.19 4.67
N ALA A 93 -13.48 6.87 4.67
CA ALA A 93 -12.17 6.27 4.85
C ALA A 93 -11.29 7.09 5.81
N LEU A 94 -10.36 6.38 6.45
CA LEU A 94 -9.30 6.95 7.28
C LEU A 94 -7.96 6.40 6.81
N ILE A 95 -7.02 7.29 6.51
CA ILE A 95 -5.62 6.94 6.33
C ILE A 95 -4.85 7.35 7.59
N VAL A 96 -4.06 6.44 8.13
CA VAL A 96 -3.06 6.72 9.16
C VAL A 96 -1.68 6.60 8.56
N LYS A 97 -0.82 7.59 8.82
CA LYS A 97 0.55 7.63 8.31
C LYS A 97 1.51 8.00 9.43
N PRO A 98 2.63 7.29 9.63
CA PRO A 98 3.57 7.66 10.66
C PRO A 98 4.08 9.09 10.52
N VAL A 99 4.26 9.80 11.64
CA VAL A 99 4.89 11.13 11.64
C VAL A 99 6.35 11.01 11.21
N GLU A 100 7.05 9.98 11.69
CA GLU A 100 8.38 9.63 11.21
C GLU A 100 8.28 8.62 10.07
N LYS A 101 8.66 9.06 8.86
CA LYS A 101 8.56 8.27 7.63
C LYS A 101 9.20 6.88 7.79
N GLY A 102 8.45 5.84 7.44
CA GLY A 102 8.90 4.45 7.48
C GLY A 102 9.20 3.91 8.88
N LYS A 103 8.65 4.51 9.95
CA LYS A 103 8.67 3.96 11.30
C LYS A 103 7.27 3.84 11.89
N GLY A 104 6.72 2.64 11.90
CA GLY A 104 5.37 2.36 12.35
C GLY A 104 4.44 1.96 11.19
N VAL A 105 3.13 2.00 11.47
CA VAL A 105 2.11 1.48 10.57
C VAL A 105 1.61 2.58 9.64
N ILE A 106 1.63 2.32 8.33
CA ILE A 106 0.82 3.05 7.36
C ILE A 106 -0.41 2.21 7.06
N GLY A 107 -1.60 2.81 7.19
CA GLY A 107 -2.85 2.06 7.18
C GLY A 107 -4.00 2.81 6.53
N LEU A 108 -4.88 2.05 5.90
CA LEU A 108 -6.16 2.49 5.36
C LEU A 108 -7.26 1.71 6.07
N PHE A 109 -8.26 2.43 6.56
CA PHE A 109 -9.55 1.89 7.00
C PHE A 109 -10.66 2.44 6.11
N ILE A 110 -11.62 1.59 5.73
CA ILE A 110 -12.82 1.98 4.98
C ILE A 110 -14.05 1.35 5.65
N GLN A 111 -15.06 2.18 5.92
CA GLN A 111 -16.39 1.69 6.31
C GLN A 111 -17.14 1.26 5.04
N VAL A 112 -17.22 -0.05 4.78
CA VAL A 112 -17.74 -0.56 3.50
C VAL A 112 -19.25 -0.50 3.43
N ASP A 113 -19.91 -0.98 4.49
CA ASP A 113 -21.35 -0.92 4.73
C ASP A 113 -21.64 -0.86 6.24
N SER A 114 -22.88 -1.06 6.68
CA SER A 114 -23.25 -1.02 8.11
C SER A 114 -22.57 -2.08 8.99
N GLN A 115 -22.09 -3.16 8.40
CA GLN A 115 -21.49 -4.32 9.08
C GLN A 115 -20.03 -4.50 8.69
N ASN A 116 -19.72 -4.47 7.39
CA ASN A 116 -18.39 -4.77 6.88
C ASN A 116 -17.49 -3.54 6.88
N LYS A 117 -16.23 -3.79 7.24
CA LYS A 117 -15.14 -2.84 7.24
C LYS A 117 -13.99 -3.44 6.46
N PHE A 118 -13.15 -2.59 5.90
CA PHE A 118 -11.95 -2.99 5.22
C PHE A 118 -10.77 -2.29 5.85
N SER A 119 -9.69 -3.02 6.08
CA SER A 119 -8.40 -2.45 6.45
C SER A 119 -7.31 -2.97 5.54
N LEU A 120 -6.32 -2.12 5.22
CA LEU A 120 -5.12 -2.46 4.47
C LEU A 120 -3.93 -1.73 5.09
N SER A 121 -2.88 -2.44 5.50
CA SER A 121 -1.75 -1.81 6.20
C SER A 121 -0.41 -2.46 5.95
N GLY A 122 0.65 -1.67 6.07
CA GLY A 122 2.04 -2.13 6.09
C GLY A 122 2.79 -1.56 7.30
N LEU A 123 3.89 -2.21 7.65
CA LEU A 123 4.79 -1.81 8.74
C LEU A 123 6.11 -1.31 8.16
N ASP A 124 6.61 -0.20 8.66
CA ASP A 124 7.93 0.38 8.35
C ASP A 124 8.16 0.63 6.84
N ILE A 125 7.09 0.98 6.13
CA ILE A 125 7.09 1.22 4.68
C ILE A 125 7.87 2.49 4.35
N LYS A 126 8.92 2.35 3.53
CA LYS A 126 9.73 3.49 3.08
C LYS A 126 9.13 4.22 1.88
N ASP A 127 8.45 3.50 1.00
CA ASP A 127 7.78 4.08 -0.17
C ASP A 127 6.30 4.38 0.11
N GLU A 128 6.07 5.33 1.02
CA GLU A 128 4.72 5.75 1.41
C GLU A 128 3.92 6.32 0.23
N ASP A 129 4.58 7.00 -0.73
CA ASP A 129 3.90 7.60 -1.89
C ASP A 129 3.19 6.54 -2.73
N THR A 130 3.86 5.42 -3.00
CA THR A 130 3.28 4.30 -3.76
C THR A 130 2.15 3.65 -2.98
N VAL A 131 2.31 3.45 -1.67
CA VAL A 131 1.26 2.87 -0.83
C VAL A 131 0.01 3.75 -0.75
N LEU A 132 0.17 5.07 -0.66
CA LEU A 132 -0.97 6.00 -0.68
C LEU A 132 -1.75 5.93 -1.99
N LYS A 133 -1.07 5.82 -3.14
CA LYS A 133 -1.74 5.61 -4.43
C LYS A 133 -2.49 4.28 -4.48
N ILE A 134 -1.88 3.21 -3.94
CA ILE A 134 -2.55 1.91 -3.81
C ILE A 134 -3.82 2.04 -2.97
N PHE A 135 -3.77 2.77 -1.85
CA PHE A 135 -4.94 3.01 -0.99
C PHE A 135 -6.07 3.72 -1.74
N GLU A 136 -5.75 4.79 -2.47
CA GLU A 136 -6.73 5.56 -3.25
C GLU A 136 -7.37 4.75 -4.39
N SER A 137 -6.72 3.66 -4.83
CA SER A 137 -7.22 2.83 -5.93
C SER A 137 -8.24 1.77 -5.52
N VAL A 138 -8.48 1.57 -4.22
CA VAL A 138 -9.41 0.54 -3.72
C VAL A 138 -10.83 0.83 -4.19
N LYS A 139 -11.49 -0.17 -4.79
CA LYS A 139 -12.90 -0.12 -5.25
C LYS A 139 -13.66 -1.36 -4.80
N PHE A 140 -14.93 -1.24 -4.44
CA PHE A 140 -15.79 -2.32 -3.94
C PHE A 140 -16.87 -2.72 -4.95
#